data_AF-A0AAN8CBA6-F1
#
_entry.id   AF-A0AAN8CBA6-F1
#
_cell.length_a   1.000
_cell.length_b   1.000
_cell.length_c   1.000
_cell.angle_alpha   90.00
_cell.angle_beta   90.00
_cell.angle_gamma   90.00
#
_symmetry.space_group_name_H-M   'P 1'
#
loop_
_entity.id
_entity.type
_entity.pdbx_description
1 polymer ?
#
loop_
_entity_poly.entity_id
_entity_poly.type
_entity_poly.pdbx_seq_one_letter_code
_entity_poly.pdbx_strand_id
1 'polypeptide(L)'
;MIHPIQKTSCSLIVASRGCYVFWCLLMISPAGLNVHNSHVAGLHSLPVVSLAISRHGVSVYTCSVDGWIKKLTPTFAGNTLIFNQEDMLRPENLSGRKIHGIAVSHNGAYIALTSSQSMVGGFHPVTKTYQVHFVTLKAPETAAALLLKSPAQNLHKTADLLDLVRWQILKNKCIPTSLLEEIDQKIQEVDSPYFWRLKLFLVRTLYQSLQEPPTDHRWKPTLEENKVFIREEEEGEGTDGEDAAKEKSEPVGKVVKQEKDHLKEQIEEVQAWISSVESHIMRENMKKVLGVVYLNTWITQNTSIPTCGLVEFLSRDSNDRASEVLIGHIKNKMNKQSFSERCSLCQEVLPFSDHKQATCKNGHMWLRCVLSYQACQKLTFRRCLLLDTISRLPEPEDPEWIRKVLLGPCTLCDSPMI
;
A
#
# COMPACT_ATOMS: atom_id res chain seq x y z
N MET A 1 -8.39 26.14 -6.06
CA MET A 1 -9.88 26.17 -6.08
C MET A 1 -10.34 26.95 -7.31
N ILE A 2 -11.60 26.82 -7.74
CA ILE A 2 -12.17 27.66 -8.80
C ILE A 2 -13.30 28.49 -8.19
N HIS A 3 -13.29 29.80 -8.39
CA HIS A 3 -14.38 30.67 -7.93
C HIS A 3 -15.64 30.34 -8.74
N PRO A 4 -16.80 30.05 -8.12
CA PRO A 4 -17.99 29.60 -8.83
C PRO A 4 -18.53 30.66 -9.81
N ILE A 5 -18.50 31.93 -9.40
CA ILE A 5 -18.99 33.05 -10.23
C ILE A 5 -17.95 33.51 -11.24
N GLN A 6 -16.73 33.85 -10.80
CA GLN A 6 -15.69 34.41 -11.67
C GLN A 6 -15.00 33.37 -12.56
N LYS A 7 -15.16 32.06 -12.29
CA LYS A 7 -14.50 30.95 -12.99
C LYS A 7 -12.97 31.06 -13.07
N THR A 8 -12.36 31.82 -12.16
CA THR A 8 -10.91 32.01 -12.05
C THR A 8 -10.30 31.02 -11.05
N SER A 9 -9.02 30.70 -11.25
CA SER A 9 -8.26 29.90 -10.28
C SER A 9 -7.94 30.74 -9.04
N CYS A 10 -8.24 30.18 -7.88
CA CYS A 10 -7.99 30.83 -6.59
C CYS A 10 -7.06 29.99 -5.71
N SER A 11 -6.20 30.69 -4.97
CA SER A 11 -5.33 30.13 -3.94
C SER A 11 -5.82 30.59 -2.57
N LEU A 12 -6.06 29.64 -1.67
CA LEU A 12 -6.48 29.91 -0.30
C LEU A 12 -5.29 29.68 0.63
N ILE A 13 -4.88 30.73 1.34
CA ILE A 13 -3.86 30.70 2.38
C ILE A 13 -4.57 30.73 3.72
N VAL A 14 -4.18 29.85 4.64
CA VAL A 14 -4.74 29.77 6.00
C VAL A 14 -3.59 29.82 6.99
N ALA A 15 -3.75 30.63 8.04
CA ALA A 15 -2.80 30.77 9.13
C ALA A 15 -3.53 30.84 10.46
N SER A 16 -2.87 30.48 11.56
CA SER A 16 -3.46 30.56 12.90
C SER A 16 -2.59 31.38 13.85
N ARG A 17 -3.23 32.11 14.75
CA ARG A 17 -2.57 32.79 15.87
C ARG A 17 -3.49 32.77 17.08
N GLY A 18 -3.01 32.22 18.20
CA GLY A 18 -3.86 31.98 19.36
C GLY A 18 -5.04 31.08 18.98
N CYS A 19 -6.26 31.44 19.39
CA CYS A 19 -7.49 30.72 19.04
C CYS A 19 -8.11 31.13 17.70
N TYR A 20 -7.46 32.02 16.94
CA TYR A 20 -7.98 32.56 15.68
C TYR A 20 -7.36 31.86 14.47
N VAL A 21 -8.19 31.63 13.45
CA VAL A 21 -7.74 31.16 12.14
C VAL A 21 -8.00 32.26 11.11
N PHE A 22 -6.93 32.81 10.54
CA PHE A 22 -6.95 33.80 9.48
C PHE A 22 -6.92 33.09 8.13
N TRP A 23 -7.62 33.66 7.15
CA TRP A 23 -7.56 33.17 5.79
C TRP A 23 -7.44 34.33 4.80
N CYS A 24 -6.80 34.03 3.67
CA CYS A 24 -6.57 34.95 2.58
C CYS A 24 -6.79 34.20 1.26
N LEU A 25 -7.80 34.64 0.50
CA LEU A 25 -8.11 34.14 -0.84
C LEU A 25 -7.47 35.06 -1.87
N LEU A 26 -6.55 34.50 -2.64
CA LEU A 26 -5.88 35.15 -3.77
C LEU A 26 -6.59 34.74 -5.06
N MET A 27 -7.01 35.73 -5.84
CA MET A 27 -7.64 35.52 -7.14
C MET A 27 -6.86 36.26 -8.21
N ILE A 28 -6.33 35.52 -9.19
CA ILE A 28 -5.61 36.10 -10.32
C ILE A 28 -6.61 36.22 -11.48
N SER A 29 -6.81 37.44 -11.96
CA SER A 29 -7.70 37.76 -13.08
C SER A 29 -6.97 38.60 -14.13
N PRO A 30 -7.51 38.77 -15.35
CA PRO A 30 -6.94 39.67 -16.34
C PRO A 30 -6.82 41.14 -15.86
N ALA A 31 -7.64 41.53 -14.87
CA ALA A 31 -7.61 42.86 -14.27
C ALA A 31 -6.56 43.01 -13.15
N GLY A 32 -5.84 41.94 -12.80
CA GLY A 32 -4.83 41.92 -11.73
C GLY A 32 -5.13 40.92 -10.61
N LEU A 33 -4.38 41.05 -9.51
CA LEU A 33 -4.48 40.24 -8.30
C LEU A 33 -5.50 40.86 -7.33
N ASN A 34 -6.58 40.12 -7.05
CA ASN A 34 -7.55 40.47 -6.02
C ASN A 34 -7.29 39.63 -4.76
N VAL A 35 -7.31 40.29 -3.59
CA VAL A 35 -7.03 39.68 -2.30
C VAL A 35 -8.23 39.90 -1.38
N HIS A 36 -8.85 38.80 -0.93
CA HIS A 36 -9.87 38.83 0.11
C HIS A 36 -9.32 38.16 1.36
N ASN A 37 -9.48 38.78 2.51
CA ASN A 37 -9.04 38.21 3.78
C ASN A 37 -10.13 38.35 4.84
N SER A 38 -10.16 37.40 5.76
CA SER A 38 -10.97 37.46 6.97
C SER A 38 -10.41 36.49 8.00
N HIS A 39 -11.15 36.27 9.07
CA HIS A 39 -10.80 35.34 10.12
C HIS A 39 -12.02 34.58 10.63
N VAL A 40 -11.75 33.41 11.20
CA VAL A 40 -12.69 32.63 11.99
C VAL A 40 -12.30 32.80 13.46
N ALA A 41 -13.18 33.43 14.22
CA ALA A 41 -13.04 33.58 15.66
C ALA A 41 -13.78 32.46 16.40
N GLY A 42 -13.34 32.17 17.63
CA GLY A 42 -14.01 31.20 18.51
C GLY A 42 -13.95 29.75 18.02
N LEU A 43 -13.02 29.41 17.12
CA LEU A 43 -12.89 28.05 16.61
C LEU A 43 -12.51 27.08 17.73
N HIS A 44 -11.53 27.45 18.55
CA HIS A 44 -11.09 26.68 19.71
C HIS A 44 -11.09 27.58 20.96
N SER A 45 -11.33 26.99 22.12
CA SER A 45 -11.18 27.67 23.42
C SER A 45 -9.71 27.91 23.78
N LEU A 46 -8.82 27.05 23.29
CA LEU A 46 -7.37 27.12 23.47
C LEU A 46 -6.64 27.43 22.15
N PRO A 47 -5.37 27.87 22.21
CA PRO A 47 -4.60 28.16 21.01
C PRO A 47 -4.51 26.99 20.03
N VAL A 48 -4.60 27.30 18.74
CA VAL A 48 -4.33 26.37 17.65
C VAL A 48 -2.83 26.12 17.57
N VAL A 49 -2.43 24.86 17.65
CA VAL A 49 -1.02 24.43 17.58
C VAL A 49 -0.62 23.99 16.18
N SER A 50 -1.57 23.54 15.36
CA SER A 50 -1.27 22.98 14.05
C SER A 50 -2.44 23.07 13.09
N LEU A 51 -2.10 23.23 11.81
CA LEU A 51 -3.02 23.21 10.67
C LEU A 51 -2.54 22.12 9.69
N ALA A 52 -3.47 21.37 9.11
CA ALA A 52 -3.17 20.40 8.06
C ALA A 52 -4.27 20.43 6.98
N ILE A 53 -3.89 20.19 5.72
CA ILE A 53 -4.81 20.30 4.59
C ILE A 53 -4.95 18.93 3.92
N SER A 54 -6.18 18.54 3.59
CA SER A 54 -6.41 17.36 2.73
C SER A 54 -6.07 17.69 1.29
N ARG A 55 -5.37 16.79 0.59
CA ARG A 55 -5.07 16.96 -0.85
C ARG A 55 -6.30 16.75 -1.72
N HIS A 56 -7.23 15.91 -1.26
CA HIS A 56 -8.47 15.57 -1.93
C HIS A 56 -9.64 16.13 -1.12
N GLY A 57 -10.25 17.21 -1.63
CA GLY A 57 -11.21 18.04 -0.89
C GLY A 57 -10.50 19.16 -0.14
N VAL A 58 -10.99 20.39 -0.27
CA VAL A 58 -10.33 21.60 0.27
C VAL A 58 -10.52 21.73 1.79
N SER A 59 -10.53 20.62 2.52
CA SER A 59 -10.74 20.65 3.97
C SER A 59 -9.44 20.99 4.70
N VAL A 60 -9.54 21.90 5.66
CA VAL A 60 -8.46 22.31 6.56
C VAL A 60 -8.76 21.78 7.95
N TYR A 61 -7.87 20.98 8.48
CA TYR A 61 -7.93 20.48 9.84
C TYR A 61 -7.12 21.38 10.75
N THR A 62 -7.70 21.67 11.91
CA THR A 62 -7.10 22.52 12.93
C THR A 62 -7.06 21.75 14.23
N CYS A 63 -5.97 21.89 14.99
CA CYS A 63 -5.83 21.22 16.28
C CYS A 63 -5.41 22.22 17.36
N SER A 64 -6.07 22.14 18.52
CA SER A 64 -5.76 22.93 19.71
C SER A 64 -4.76 22.22 20.65
N VAL A 65 -4.22 22.97 21.62
CA VAL A 65 -3.26 22.45 22.63
C VAL A 65 -3.80 21.24 23.40
N ASP A 66 -5.10 21.22 23.72
CA ASP A 66 -5.79 20.15 24.44
C ASP A 66 -6.25 18.99 23.53
N GLY A 67 -5.98 19.09 22.23
CA GLY A 67 -6.20 18.02 21.27
C GLY A 67 -7.59 17.91 20.68
N TRP A 68 -8.41 18.96 20.79
CA TRP A 68 -9.59 19.07 19.95
C TRP A 68 -9.18 19.29 18.51
N ILE A 69 -9.79 18.53 17.61
CA ILE A 69 -9.62 18.70 16.17
C ILE A 69 -10.93 19.22 15.59
N LYS A 70 -10.83 20.27 14.78
CA LYS A 70 -11.95 20.78 13.99
C LYS A 70 -11.60 20.77 12.52
N LYS A 71 -12.53 20.31 11.70
CA LYS A 71 -12.45 20.32 10.24
C LYS A 71 -13.19 21.56 9.72
N LEU A 72 -12.50 22.35 8.93
CA LEU A 72 -13.00 23.52 8.25
C LEU A 72 -13.15 23.20 6.76
N THR A 73 -14.35 23.31 6.22
CA THR A 73 -14.61 23.13 4.79
C THR A 73 -14.98 24.48 4.17
N PRO A 74 -14.13 25.07 3.32
CA PRO A 74 -14.40 26.33 2.66
C PRO A 74 -15.50 26.14 1.60
N THR A 75 -16.53 26.96 1.69
CA THR A 75 -17.66 27.02 0.77
C THR A 75 -17.85 28.46 0.30
N PHE A 76 -18.10 28.64 -0.99
CA PHE A 76 -18.40 29.96 -1.53
C PHE A 76 -19.89 30.27 -1.32
N ALA A 77 -20.17 31.37 -0.61
CA ALA A 77 -21.48 31.98 -0.53
C ALA A 77 -21.46 33.27 -1.36
N GLY A 78 -21.82 33.16 -2.64
CA GLY A 78 -21.68 34.26 -3.59
C GLY A 78 -20.22 34.62 -3.85
N ASN A 79 -19.84 35.87 -3.54
CA ASN A 79 -18.46 36.37 -3.63
C ASN A 79 -17.67 36.22 -2.32
N THR A 80 -18.26 35.64 -1.28
CA THR A 80 -17.61 35.47 0.02
C THR A 80 -17.27 34.02 0.30
N LEU A 81 -16.18 33.80 1.03
CA LEU A 81 -15.77 32.47 1.48
C LEU A 81 -16.21 32.27 2.92
N ILE A 82 -16.98 31.22 3.16
CA ILE A 82 -17.44 30.79 4.49
C ILE A 82 -16.78 29.44 4.81
N PHE A 83 -16.53 29.17 6.08
CA PHE A 83 -16.02 27.87 6.52
C PHE A 83 -17.10 27.14 7.32
N ASN A 84 -17.53 25.99 6.79
CA ASN A 84 -18.32 25.04 7.56
C ASN A 84 -17.41 24.37 8.58
N GLN A 85 -17.85 24.32 9.83
CA GLN A 85 -17.06 23.80 10.95
C GLN A 85 -17.67 22.47 11.40
N GLU A 86 -16.84 21.44 11.48
CA GLU A 86 -17.21 20.11 11.96
C GLU A 86 -16.26 19.70 13.07
N ASP A 87 -16.81 19.31 14.23
CA ASP A 87 -16.04 18.75 15.32
C ASP A 87 -15.66 17.30 14.98
N MET A 88 -14.38 16.99 15.11
CA MET A 88 -13.87 15.63 14.89
C MET A 88 -13.84 14.86 16.21
N LEU A 89 -13.98 13.54 16.10
CA LEU A 89 -13.87 12.65 17.26
C LEU A 89 -12.51 12.79 17.91
N ARG A 90 -12.52 13.10 19.22
CA ARG A 90 -11.32 13.16 20.03
C ARG A 90 -10.99 11.76 20.55
N PRO A 91 -9.76 11.25 20.32
CA PRO A 91 -9.34 10.00 20.94
C PRO A 91 -9.34 10.13 22.47
N GLU A 92 -9.97 9.17 23.15
CA GLU A 92 -10.11 9.16 24.63
C GLU A 92 -8.74 9.23 25.34
N ASN A 93 -7.72 8.65 24.73
CA ASN A 93 -6.35 8.55 25.24
C ASN A 93 -5.57 9.89 25.22
N LEU A 94 -6.16 10.99 24.75
CA LEU A 94 -5.52 12.31 24.71
C LEU A 94 -5.79 13.17 25.96
N SER A 95 -6.59 12.68 26.90
CA SER A 95 -6.89 13.40 28.13
C SER A 95 -5.61 13.66 28.94
N GLY A 96 -5.39 14.93 29.34
CA GLY A 96 -4.21 15.33 30.11
C GLY A 96 -2.89 15.35 29.32
N ARG A 97 -2.93 15.29 27.99
CA ARG A 97 -1.73 15.35 27.13
C ARG A 97 -1.64 16.68 26.39
N LYS A 98 -0.41 17.07 26.08
CA LYS A 98 -0.13 18.25 25.25
C LYS A 98 0.07 17.83 23.81
N ILE A 99 -0.67 18.45 22.88
CA ILE A 99 -0.50 18.20 21.45
C ILE A 99 0.54 19.15 20.85
N HIS A 100 1.34 18.62 19.92
CA HIS A 100 2.40 19.36 19.21
C HIS A 100 2.07 19.60 17.75
N GLY A 101 1.35 18.69 17.11
CA GLY A 101 1.08 18.81 15.68
C GLY A 101 0.16 17.74 15.13
N ILE A 102 -0.43 18.03 13.96
CA ILE A 102 -1.25 17.09 13.20
C ILE A 102 -0.75 16.98 11.75
N ALA A 103 -0.95 15.82 11.14
CA ALA A 103 -0.72 15.58 9.72
C ALA A 103 -1.86 14.74 9.13
N VAL A 104 -2.21 15.00 7.88
CA VAL A 104 -3.28 14.29 7.17
C VAL A 104 -2.66 13.40 6.09
N SER A 105 -3.10 12.16 6.02
CA SER A 105 -2.72 11.19 4.96
C SER A 105 -3.11 11.67 3.56
N HIS A 106 -2.48 11.11 2.52
CA HIS A 106 -2.59 11.60 1.13
C HIS A 106 -4.04 11.76 0.65
N ASN A 107 -4.86 10.72 0.83
CA ASN A 107 -6.28 10.69 0.47
C ASN A 107 -7.19 11.00 1.66
N GLY A 108 -6.63 11.48 2.79
CA GLY A 108 -7.37 11.82 4.00
C GLY A 108 -8.09 10.61 4.60
N ALA A 109 -7.48 9.43 4.57
CA ALA A 109 -7.96 8.23 5.27
C ALA A 109 -7.77 8.35 6.80
N TYR A 110 -6.63 8.93 7.20
CA TYR A 110 -6.20 9.12 8.59
C TYR A 110 -5.68 10.53 8.87
N ILE A 111 -5.74 10.93 10.14
CA ILE A 111 -4.95 12.00 10.75
C ILE A 111 -4.00 11.39 11.77
N ALA A 112 -2.73 11.80 11.71
CA ALA A 112 -1.76 11.54 12.77
C ALA A 112 -1.67 12.75 13.69
N LEU A 113 -1.73 12.55 15.00
CA LEU A 113 -1.48 13.55 16.03
C LEU A 113 -0.23 13.20 16.82
N THR A 114 0.58 14.19 17.13
CA THR A 114 1.74 14.04 18.01
C THR A 114 1.43 14.61 19.38
N SER A 115 1.55 13.80 20.43
CA SER A 115 1.30 14.20 21.81
C SER A 115 2.50 13.92 22.70
N SER A 116 2.60 14.65 23.82
CA SER A 116 3.48 14.30 24.93
C SER A 116 2.72 14.35 26.25
N GLN A 117 3.29 13.71 27.27
CA GLN A 117 2.83 13.88 28.64
C GLN A 117 2.82 15.38 29.01
N SER A 118 1.72 15.82 29.63
CA SER A 118 1.61 17.16 30.22
C SER A 118 2.20 17.17 31.64
N MET A 119 2.10 18.30 32.33
CA MET A 119 2.46 18.37 33.74
C MET A 119 1.56 17.45 34.56
N VAL A 120 2.19 16.65 35.44
CA VAL A 120 1.49 15.77 36.38
C VAL A 120 1.72 16.34 37.78
N GLY A 121 0.63 16.69 38.47
CA GLY A 121 0.72 17.30 39.81
C GLY A 121 1.48 18.63 39.87
N GLY A 122 1.50 19.40 38.78
CA GLY A 122 2.23 20.68 38.69
C GLY A 122 3.72 20.56 38.37
N PHE A 123 4.25 19.35 38.23
CA PHE A 123 5.65 19.11 37.86
C PHE A 123 5.78 18.73 36.39
N HIS A 124 6.87 19.19 35.77
CA HIS A 124 7.27 18.70 34.45
C HIS A 124 7.80 17.27 34.58
N PRO A 125 7.42 16.36 33.67
CA PRO A 125 7.94 15.01 33.68
C PRO A 125 9.45 15.04 33.42
N VAL A 126 10.20 14.26 34.22
CA VAL A 126 11.67 14.13 34.10
C VAL A 126 12.05 13.58 32.73
N THR A 127 11.22 12.72 32.14
CA THR A 127 11.36 12.18 30.79
C THR A 127 10.15 12.54 29.93
N LYS A 128 10.39 13.14 28.76
CA LYS A 128 9.32 13.45 27.79
C LYS A 128 9.16 12.30 26.80
N THR A 129 8.08 11.54 26.96
CA THR A 129 7.67 10.56 25.96
C THR A 129 6.75 11.22 24.93
N TYR A 130 7.05 11.00 23.64
CA TYR A 130 6.22 11.43 22.53
C TYR A 130 5.46 10.22 21.99
N GLN A 131 4.17 10.41 21.68
CA GLN A 131 3.33 9.38 21.10
C GLN A 131 2.63 9.92 19.85
N VAL A 132 2.50 9.05 18.85
CA VAL A 132 1.73 9.33 17.64
C VAL A 132 0.40 8.59 17.74
N HIS A 133 -0.69 9.33 17.61
CA HIS A 133 -2.05 8.79 17.61
C HIS A 133 -2.63 8.88 16.21
N PHE A 134 -3.25 7.80 15.73
CA PHE A 134 -3.94 7.78 14.45
C PHE A 134 -5.45 7.86 14.66
N VAL A 135 -6.10 8.76 13.91
CA VAL A 135 -7.55 8.93 13.88
C VAL A 135 -8.03 8.62 12.47
N THR A 136 -8.94 7.66 12.36
CA THR A 136 -9.58 7.31 11.10
C THR A 136 -10.59 8.38 10.70
N LEU A 137 -10.45 8.92 9.49
CA LEU A 137 -11.35 9.93 8.92
C LEU A 137 -12.41 9.35 7.97
N LYS A 138 -12.17 8.17 7.42
CA LYS A 138 -13.06 7.52 6.46
C LYS A 138 -13.43 6.12 6.92
N ALA A 139 -14.68 5.75 6.74
CA ALA A 139 -15.11 4.37 6.90
C ALA A 139 -14.53 3.49 5.77
N PRO A 140 -14.28 2.20 6.03
CA PRO A 140 -13.79 1.26 5.01
C PRO A 140 -14.66 1.22 3.75
N GLU A 141 -15.98 1.35 3.88
CA GLU A 141 -16.93 1.34 2.76
C GLU A 141 -16.74 2.57 1.86
N THR A 142 -16.47 3.73 2.47
CA THR A 142 -16.16 4.96 1.73
C THR A 142 -14.80 4.85 1.04
N ALA A 143 -13.82 4.22 1.69
CA ALA A 143 -12.51 3.98 1.09
C ALA A 143 -12.61 3.04 -0.12
N ALA A 144 -13.39 1.96 -0.01
CA ALA A 144 -13.66 1.04 -1.11
C ALA A 144 -14.31 1.75 -2.32
N ALA A 145 -15.34 2.56 -2.08
CA ALA A 145 -15.98 3.35 -3.15
C ALA A 145 -15.04 4.34 -3.84
N LEU A 146 -14.11 4.95 -3.08
CA LEU A 146 -13.08 5.84 -3.63
C LEU A 146 -12.01 5.09 -4.44
N LEU A 147 -11.63 3.88 -4.02
CA LEU A 147 -10.69 3.04 -4.76
C LEU A 147 -11.27 2.62 -6.12
N LEU A 148 -12.55 2.28 -6.17
CA LEU A 148 -13.26 1.93 -7.40
C LEU A 148 -13.39 3.11 -8.38
N LYS A 149 -13.54 4.33 -7.85
CA LYS A 149 -13.70 5.57 -8.62
C LYS A 149 -12.39 6.36 -8.77
N SER A 150 -11.24 5.75 -8.44
CA SER A 150 -9.96 6.45 -8.41
C SER A 150 -9.55 6.92 -9.80
N PRO A 151 -9.41 8.25 -10.03
CA PRO A 151 -9.01 8.77 -11.33
C PRO A 151 -7.54 8.48 -11.65
N ALA A 152 -6.70 8.31 -10.62
CA ALA A 152 -5.27 8.07 -10.79
C ALA A 152 -4.95 6.62 -11.15
N GLN A 153 -5.87 5.68 -10.90
CA GLN A 153 -5.71 4.24 -11.13
C GLN A 153 -4.31 3.72 -10.73
N ASN A 154 -3.87 4.08 -9.53
CA ASN A 154 -2.55 3.72 -8.99
C ASN A 154 -2.68 3.36 -7.52
N LEU A 155 -2.46 2.08 -7.19
CA LEU A 155 -2.68 1.57 -5.84
C LEU A 155 -1.74 2.17 -4.80
N HIS A 156 -0.48 2.42 -5.15
CA HIS A 156 0.48 3.04 -4.23
C HIS A 156 0.05 4.44 -3.81
N LYS A 157 -0.47 5.26 -4.74
CA LYS A 157 -0.98 6.60 -4.42
C LYS A 157 -2.23 6.57 -3.54
N THR A 158 -2.92 5.42 -3.45
CA THR A 158 -4.10 5.20 -2.62
C THR A 158 -3.84 4.23 -1.46
N ALA A 159 -2.58 4.07 -1.03
CA ALA A 159 -2.19 3.10 -0.01
C ALA A 159 -2.89 3.30 1.34
N ASP A 160 -3.19 4.54 1.70
CA ASP A 160 -3.93 4.88 2.92
C ASP A 160 -5.40 4.45 2.88
N LEU A 161 -6.05 4.51 1.70
CA LEU A 161 -7.39 3.93 1.51
C LEU A 161 -7.36 2.40 1.50
N LEU A 162 -6.33 1.81 0.88
CA LEU A 162 -6.12 0.36 0.89
C LEU A 162 -5.95 -0.17 2.31
N ASP A 163 -5.30 0.59 3.20
CA ASP A 163 -5.12 0.19 4.60
C ASP A 163 -6.45 0.08 5.36
N LEU A 164 -7.41 0.97 5.10
CA LEU A 164 -8.75 0.89 5.71
C LEU A 164 -9.51 -0.38 5.28
N VAL A 165 -9.46 -0.70 3.99
CA VAL A 165 -10.08 -1.93 3.45
C VAL A 165 -9.34 -3.17 3.96
N ARG A 166 -8.00 -3.10 4.00
CA ARG A 166 -7.16 -4.16 4.56
C ARG A 166 -7.54 -4.47 6.01
N TRP A 167 -7.67 -3.45 6.84
CA TRP A 167 -8.08 -3.59 8.22
C TRP A 167 -9.45 -4.27 8.36
N GLN A 168 -10.42 -3.90 7.52
CA GLN A 168 -11.75 -4.54 7.53
C GLN A 168 -11.67 -6.03 7.17
N ILE A 169 -10.88 -6.39 6.15
CA ILE A 169 -10.70 -7.79 5.74
C ILE A 169 -9.99 -8.58 6.83
N LEU A 170 -8.91 -8.05 7.40
CA LEU A 170 -8.17 -8.70 8.48
C LEU A 170 -9.07 -8.93 9.71
N LYS A 171 -9.94 -7.97 10.02
CA LYS A 171 -10.88 -8.06 11.15
C LYS A 171 -11.99 -9.07 10.89
N ASN A 172 -12.60 -9.05 9.70
CA ASN A 172 -13.78 -9.84 9.39
C ASN A 172 -13.44 -11.21 8.76
N LYS A 173 -12.19 -11.43 8.36
CA LYS A 173 -11.70 -12.60 7.63
C LYS A 173 -12.48 -12.89 6.34
N CYS A 174 -13.02 -11.85 5.71
CA CYS A 174 -13.74 -11.94 4.44
C CYS A 174 -13.57 -10.66 3.63
N ILE A 175 -13.67 -10.79 2.31
CA ILE A 175 -13.78 -9.63 1.41
C ILE A 175 -15.27 -9.28 1.34
N PRO A 176 -15.66 -8.00 1.51
CA PRO A 176 -17.05 -7.60 1.32
C PRO A 176 -17.57 -7.99 -0.06
N THR A 177 -18.66 -8.77 -0.13
CA THR A 177 -19.19 -9.32 -1.38
C THR A 177 -19.52 -8.24 -2.41
N SER A 178 -20.14 -7.14 -1.96
CA SER A 178 -20.46 -5.99 -2.83
C SER A 178 -19.22 -5.38 -3.48
N LEU A 179 -18.09 -5.32 -2.76
CA LEU A 179 -16.83 -4.82 -3.30
C LEU A 179 -16.26 -5.79 -4.34
N LEU A 180 -16.31 -7.10 -4.09
CA LEU A 180 -15.79 -8.10 -5.02
C LEU A 180 -16.62 -8.13 -6.32
N GLU A 181 -17.94 -8.10 -6.21
CA GLU A 181 -18.86 -8.05 -7.36
C GLU A 181 -18.64 -6.79 -8.21
N GLU A 182 -18.50 -5.61 -7.59
CA GLU A 182 -18.26 -4.37 -8.32
C GLU A 182 -16.89 -4.35 -9.02
N ILE A 183 -15.87 -4.95 -8.40
CA ILE A 183 -14.55 -5.14 -9.04
C ILE A 183 -14.67 -6.06 -10.25
N ASP A 184 -15.38 -7.19 -10.11
CA ASP A 184 -15.53 -8.16 -11.19
C ASP A 184 -16.34 -7.58 -12.36
N GLN A 185 -17.39 -6.81 -12.06
CA GLN A 185 -18.10 -6.05 -13.08
C GLN A 185 -17.18 -5.04 -13.79
N LYS A 186 -16.35 -4.28 -13.05
CA LYS A 186 -15.42 -3.30 -13.65
C LYS A 186 -14.33 -3.96 -14.49
N ILE A 187 -13.87 -5.14 -14.11
CA ILE A 187 -12.95 -5.96 -14.89
C ILE A 187 -13.62 -6.37 -16.21
N GLN A 188 -14.87 -6.83 -16.17
CA GLN A 188 -15.62 -7.20 -17.39
C GLN A 188 -15.90 -6.00 -18.31
N GLU A 189 -16.15 -4.81 -17.75
CA GLU A 189 -16.48 -3.61 -18.52
C GLU A 189 -15.25 -2.94 -19.17
N VAL A 190 -14.15 -2.81 -18.43
CA VAL A 190 -13.00 -1.96 -18.82
C VAL A 190 -11.71 -2.76 -19.01
N ASP A 191 -11.60 -3.93 -18.37
CA ASP A 191 -10.41 -4.79 -18.32
C ASP A 191 -9.10 -4.02 -17.99
N SER A 192 -9.19 -3.07 -17.05
CA SER A 192 -8.02 -2.28 -16.64
C SER A 192 -7.12 -3.08 -15.70
N PRO A 193 -5.77 -3.06 -15.90
CA PRO A 193 -4.81 -3.68 -14.99
C PRO A 193 -4.94 -3.20 -13.55
N TYR A 194 -5.46 -1.99 -13.33
CA TYR A 194 -5.67 -1.45 -12.00
C TYR A 194 -6.65 -2.31 -11.17
N PHE A 195 -7.77 -2.71 -11.75
CA PHE A 195 -8.78 -3.50 -11.03
C PHE A 195 -8.29 -4.91 -10.75
N TRP A 196 -7.50 -5.50 -11.65
CA TRP A 196 -6.83 -6.77 -11.40
C TRP A 196 -5.84 -6.69 -10.23
N ARG A 197 -5.03 -5.63 -10.15
CA ARG A 197 -4.13 -5.42 -9.00
C ARG A 197 -4.90 -5.18 -7.70
N LEU A 198 -6.02 -4.45 -7.77
CA LEU A 198 -6.88 -4.24 -6.62
C LEU A 198 -7.45 -5.57 -6.13
N LYS A 199 -8.00 -6.39 -7.03
CA LYS A 199 -8.47 -7.75 -6.74
C LYS A 199 -7.35 -8.58 -6.11
N LEU A 200 -6.15 -8.57 -6.68
CA LEU A 200 -4.99 -9.27 -6.13
C LEU A 200 -4.67 -8.83 -4.69
N PHE A 201 -4.69 -7.53 -4.43
CA PHE A 201 -4.45 -6.98 -3.09
C PHE A 201 -5.48 -7.49 -2.07
N LEU A 202 -6.76 -7.48 -2.42
CA LEU A 202 -7.83 -7.95 -1.53
C LEU A 202 -7.71 -9.44 -1.24
N VAL A 203 -7.48 -10.26 -2.27
CA VAL A 203 -7.36 -11.72 -2.11
C VAL A 203 -6.10 -12.09 -1.33
N ARG A 204 -4.97 -11.41 -1.54
CA ARG A 204 -3.76 -11.61 -0.70
C ARG A 204 -3.98 -11.20 0.75
N THR A 205 -4.74 -10.15 0.99
CA THR A 205 -5.10 -9.73 2.35
C THR A 205 -6.00 -10.77 3.01
N LEU A 206 -6.98 -11.31 2.28
CA LEU A 206 -7.82 -12.40 2.76
C LEU A 206 -6.97 -13.62 3.12
N TYR A 207 -6.07 -14.03 2.23
CA TYR A 207 -5.14 -15.13 2.49
C TYR A 207 -4.36 -14.91 3.79
N GLN A 208 -3.79 -13.71 3.99
CA GLN A 208 -3.10 -13.34 5.23
C GLN A 208 -4.00 -13.40 6.46
N SER A 209 -5.28 -13.00 6.36
CA SER A 209 -6.23 -13.05 7.48
C SER A 209 -6.62 -14.48 7.90
N LEU A 210 -6.48 -15.43 6.98
CA LEU A 210 -6.78 -16.85 7.18
C LEU A 210 -5.57 -17.63 7.70
N GLN A 211 -4.35 -17.12 7.52
CA GLN A 211 -3.16 -17.75 8.09
C GLN A 211 -3.22 -17.72 9.62
N GLU A 212 -2.78 -18.80 10.25
CA GLU A 212 -2.54 -18.79 11.68
C GLU A 212 -1.43 -17.77 11.99
N PRO A 213 -1.58 -16.94 13.03
CA PRO A 213 -0.49 -16.06 13.44
C PRO A 213 0.72 -16.94 13.72
N PRO A 214 1.92 -16.63 13.19
CA PRO A 214 3.10 -17.45 13.43
C PRO A 214 3.32 -17.59 14.93
N THR A 215 3.06 -18.78 15.46
CA THR A 215 3.38 -19.15 16.84
C THR A 215 4.85 -19.48 16.89
N ASP A 216 5.70 -18.45 16.79
CA ASP A 216 7.13 -18.39 17.13
C ASP A 216 7.81 -17.31 16.27
N HIS A 217 8.58 -16.34 16.75
CA HIS A 217 9.12 -16.05 18.07
C HIS A 217 8.76 -14.61 18.41
N ARG A 218 8.34 -14.35 19.65
CA ARG A 218 8.44 -12.98 20.18
C ARG A 218 9.91 -12.60 20.04
N TRP A 219 10.23 -11.70 19.10
CA TRP A 219 11.42 -10.88 19.24
C TRP A 219 11.21 -10.06 20.51
N LYS A 220 11.56 -10.63 21.66
CA LYS A 220 11.78 -9.88 22.87
C LYS A 220 13.08 -9.14 22.60
N PRO A 221 13.10 -7.81 22.59
CA PRO A 221 14.37 -7.12 22.80
C PRO A 221 14.95 -7.73 24.07
N THR A 222 16.13 -8.34 23.98
CA THR A 222 16.96 -8.58 25.16
C THR A 222 17.30 -7.20 25.69
N LEU A 223 16.41 -6.64 26.52
CA LEU A 223 16.83 -5.70 27.53
C LEU A 223 17.69 -6.55 28.46
N GLU A 224 19.00 -6.57 28.21
CA GLU A 224 19.95 -6.76 29.29
C GLU A 224 19.72 -5.60 30.25
N GLU A 225 18.77 -5.78 31.17
CA GLU A 225 18.77 -5.03 32.41
C GLU A 225 20.11 -5.33 33.05
N ASN A 226 21.04 -4.37 32.96
CA ASN A 226 22.19 -4.28 33.84
C ASN A 226 21.66 -4.21 35.28
N LYS A 227 21.37 -5.37 35.85
CA LYS A 227 21.15 -5.55 37.28
C LYS A 227 22.50 -5.28 37.95
N VAL A 228 22.67 -4.05 38.39
CA VAL A 228 23.57 -3.74 39.50
C VAL A 228 23.09 -4.59 40.67
N PHE A 229 23.87 -5.60 41.02
CA PHE A 229 23.63 -6.44 42.18
C PHE A 229 23.69 -5.56 43.44
N ILE A 230 22.56 -5.41 44.12
CA ILE A 230 22.54 -5.22 45.57
C ILE A 230 21.94 -6.50 46.14
N ARG A 231 22.80 -7.23 46.85
CA ARG A 231 22.56 -8.50 47.52
C ARG A 231 21.85 -8.22 48.83
N GLU A 232 20.61 -8.67 48.97
CA GLU A 232 20.04 -9.03 50.26
C GLU A 232 19.32 -10.36 50.11
N GLU A 233 19.73 -11.30 50.95
CA GLU A 233 19.28 -12.68 51.08
C GLU A 233 17.90 -12.68 51.77
N GLU A 234 17.00 -13.58 51.37
CA GLU A 234 16.24 -14.44 52.30
C GLU A 234 15.33 -15.45 51.55
N GLU A 235 15.14 -16.57 52.23
CA GLU A 235 14.76 -17.90 51.77
C GLU A 235 13.24 -18.19 51.83
N GLY A 236 12.83 -19.33 51.26
CA GLY A 236 11.53 -20.01 51.51
C GLY A 236 10.85 -20.48 50.21
N GLU A 237 11.00 -21.74 49.79
CA GLU A 237 10.13 -22.91 50.10
C GLU A 237 8.63 -22.67 49.77
N GLY A 238 7.89 -23.47 49.01
CA GLY A 238 8.10 -24.77 48.38
C GLY A 238 6.81 -25.30 47.69
N THR A 239 6.98 -26.43 46.99
CA THR A 239 6.04 -27.56 46.72
C THR A 239 4.79 -27.41 45.83
N ASP A 240 4.91 -28.01 44.63
CA ASP A 240 4.16 -29.14 44.05
C ASP A 240 2.69 -29.42 44.43
N GLY A 241 1.91 -29.78 43.40
CA GLY A 241 0.61 -30.41 43.50
C GLY A 241 0.04 -30.77 42.13
N GLU A 242 0.56 -31.85 41.54
CA GLU A 242 -0.13 -32.59 40.47
C GLU A 242 -1.48 -33.10 41.00
N ASP A 243 -2.55 -33.01 40.21
CA ASP A 243 -3.54 -34.08 40.24
C ASP A 243 -4.32 -34.22 38.93
N ALA A 244 -4.41 -35.49 38.53
CA ALA A 244 -4.95 -35.96 37.28
C ALA A 244 -6.48 -36.07 37.34
N ALA A 245 -7.15 -35.57 36.30
CA ALA A 245 -8.50 -36.01 35.96
C ALA A 245 -8.61 -36.22 34.45
N LYS A 246 -8.42 -37.48 34.02
CA LYS A 246 -8.80 -37.97 32.70
C LYS A 246 -10.33 -38.01 32.63
N GLU A 247 -10.94 -36.95 32.13
CA GLU A 247 -12.33 -37.00 31.67
C GLU A 247 -12.39 -37.13 30.14
N LYS A 248 -13.17 -38.14 29.72
CA LYS A 248 -13.48 -38.50 28.34
C LYS A 248 -14.09 -37.31 27.60
N SER A 249 -13.40 -36.78 26.59
CA SER A 249 -13.91 -35.76 25.68
C SER A 249 -13.95 -36.25 24.23
N GLU A 250 -15.07 -36.84 23.83
CA GLU A 250 -15.55 -36.78 22.45
C GLU A 250 -17.03 -36.38 22.51
N PRO A 251 -17.35 -35.12 22.15
CA PRO A 251 -17.63 -34.78 20.74
C PRO A 251 -16.86 -33.54 20.23
N VAL A 252 -16.01 -32.92 21.06
CA VAL A 252 -15.29 -31.68 20.72
C VAL A 252 -14.27 -31.88 19.59
N GLY A 253 -13.63 -33.05 19.51
CA GLY A 253 -12.62 -33.35 18.49
C GLY A 253 -13.13 -33.45 17.04
N LYS A 254 -14.42 -33.76 16.82
CA LYS A 254 -14.98 -33.87 15.45
C LYS A 254 -15.34 -32.51 14.85
N VAL A 255 -15.87 -31.59 15.65
CA VAL A 255 -16.21 -30.22 15.23
C VAL A 255 -14.93 -29.43 14.92
N VAL A 256 -13.92 -29.53 15.79
CA VAL A 256 -12.60 -28.89 15.59
C VAL A 256 -11.88 -29.43 14.36
N LYS A 257 -12.07 -30.70 14.00
CA LYS A 257 -11.48 -31.29 12.79
C LYS A 257 -12.18 -30.82 11.51
N GLN A 258 -13.51 -30.77 11.51
CA GLN A 258 -14.30 -30.24 10.39
C GLN A 258 -14.04 -28.76 10.11
N GLU A 259 -13.93 -27.93 11.15
CA GLU A 259 -13.59 -26.50 11.00
C GLU A 259 -12.18 -26.30 10.43
N LYS A 260 -11.21 -27.12 10.85
CA LYS A 260 -9.84 -27.09 10.32
C LYS A 260 -9.76 -27.55 8.87
N ASP A 261 -10.55 -28.54 8.50
CA ASP A 261 -10.59 -29.05 7.12
C ASP A 261 -11.26 -28.03 6.18
N HIS A 262 -12.37 -27.39 6.60
CA HIS A 262 -12.99 -26.29 5.85
C HIS A 262 -12.07 -25.07 5.70
N LEU A 263 -11.32 -24.70 6.74
CA LEU A 263 -10.35 -23.59 6.66
C LEU A 263 -9.22 -23.90 5.66
N LYS A 264 -8.75 -25.15 5.59
CA LYS A 264 -7.74 -25.55 4.61
C LYS A 264 -8.27 -25.45 3.18
N GLU A 265 -9.47 -25.97 2.93
CA GLU A 265 -10.12 -25.86 1.62
C GLU A 265 -10.27 -24.38 1.21
N GLN A 266 -10.69 -23.52 2.14
CA GLN A 266 -10.79 -22.08 1.91
C GLN A 266 -9.43 -21.44 1.61
N ILE A 267 -8.36 -21.82 2.31
CA ILE A 267 -7.00 -21.32 2.04
C ILE A 267 -6.52 -21.75 0.64
N GLU A 268 -6.77 -23.00 0.25
CA GLU A 268 -6.43 -23.53 -1.07
C GLU A 268 -7.20 -22.81 -2.19
N GLU A 269 -8.50 -22.57 -1.99
CA GLU A 269 -9.32 -21.79 -2.92
C GLU A 269 -8.78 -20.36 -3.10
N VAL A 270 -8.51 -19.67 -1.99
CA VAL A 270 -7.96 -18.31 -2.01
C VAL A 270 -6.58 -18.30 -2.67
N GLN A 271 -5.75 -19.33 -2.46
CA GLN A 271 -4.44 -19.46 -3.11
C GLN A 271 -4.57 -19.72 -4.62
N ALA A 272 -5.57 -20.49 -5.05
CA ALA A 272 -5.89 -20.67 -6.47
C ALA A 272 -6.33 -19.34 -7.10
N TRP A 273 -7.13 -18.53 -6.38
CA TRP A 273 -7.51 -17.18 -6.82
C TRP A 273 -6.30 -16.26 -6.98
N ILE A 274 -5.40 -16.23 -5.98
CA ILE A 274 -4.14 -15.46 -6.06
C ILE A 274 -3.36 -15.88 -7.31
N SER A 275 -3.18 -17.19 -7.50
CA SER A 275 -2.40 -17.72 -8.64
C SER A 275 -3.02 -17.36 -9.98
N SER A 276 -4.35 -17.43 -10.09
CA SER A 276 -5.10 -17.05 -11.29
C SER A 276 -4.96 -15.56 -11.61
N VAL A 277 -5.21 -14.69 -10.63
CA VAL A 277 -5.12 -13.23 -10.79
C VAL A 277 -3.67 -12.78 -11.08
N GLU A 278 -2.69 -13.33 -10.36
CA GLU A 278 -1.28 -13.04 -10.62
C GLU A 278 -0.87 -13.47 -12.02
N SER A 279 -1.24 -14.69 -12.43
CA SER A 279 -0.96 -15.21 -13.77
C SER A 279 -1.52 -14.28 -14.84
N HIS A 280 -2.78 -13.84 -14.69
CA HIS A 280 -3.38 -12.87 -15.61
C HIS A 280 -2.58 -11.56 -15.69
N ILE A 281 -2.30 -10.91 -14.56
CA ILE A 281 -1.53 -9.65 -14.51
C ILE A 281 -0.14 -9.83 -15.14
N MET A 282 0.52 -10.95 -14.87
CA MET A 282 1.84 -11.25 -15.43
C MET A 282 1.77 -11.47 -16.94
N ARG A 283 0.80 -12.23 -17.44
CA ARG A 283 0.62 -12.45 -18.89
C ARG A 283 0.32 -11.15 -19.64
N GLU A 284 -0.54 -10.29 -19.10
CA GLU A 284 -0.80 -8.97 -19.65
C GLU A 284 0.46 -8.09 -19.69
N ASN A 285 1.27 -8.12 -18.62
CA ASN A 285 2.53 -7.39 -18.62
C ASN A 285 3.55 -7.98 -19.61
N MET A 286 3.65 -9.30 -19.73
CA MET A 286 4.49 -9.95 -20.74
C MET A 286 4.11 -9.50 -22.16
N LYS A 287 2.81 -9.46 -22.48
CA LYS A 287 2.33 -8.92 -23.76
C LYS A 287 2.78 -7.48 -23.98
N LYS A 288 2.68 -6.62 -22.97
CA LYS A 288 3.16 -5.22 -23.05
C LYS A 288 4.67 -5.14 -23.30
N VAL A 289 5.47 -5.90 -22.55
CA VAL A 289 6.93 -5.95 -22.70
C VAL A 289 7.30 -6.43 -24.11
N LEU A 290 6.67 -7.49 -24.59
CA LEU A 290 6.85 -8.02 -25.94
C LEU A 290 6.41 -7.03 -27.03
N GLY A 291 5.33 -6.28 -26.80
CA GLY A 291 4.93 -5.18 -27.67
C GLY A 291 6.00 -4.09 -27.78
N VAL A 292 6.63 -3.72 -26.66
CA VAL A 292 7.78 -2.79 -26.65
C VAL A 292 8.97 -3.37 -27.41
N VAL A 293 9.30 -4.66 -27.21
CA VAL A 293 10.36 -5.34 -27.97
C VAL A 293 10.07 -5.30 -29.47
N TYR A 294 8.83 -5.62 -29.86
CA TYR A 294 8.41 -5.60 -31.25
C TYR A 294 8.60 -4.21 -31.89
N LEU A 295 8.35 -3.11 -31.16
CA LEU A 295 8.52 -1.76 -31.70
C LEU A 295 9.98 -1.30 -31.83
N ASN A 296 10.93 -1.84 -31.06
CA ASN A 296 12.31 -1.32 -30.96
C ASN A 296 13.39 -2.12 -31.73
N THR A 297 12.94 -2.79 -32.80
CA THR A 297 13.63 -3.17 -34.05
C THR A 297 14.96 -3.94 -34.10
N TRP A 298 15.79 -4.10 -33.07
CA TRP A 298 16.96 -5.01 -33.14
C TRP A 298 17.04 -5.94 -31.94
N ILE A 299 16.39 -7.11 -32.07
CA ILE A 299 16.55 -8.24 -31.15
C ILE A 299 17.94 -8.82 -31.41
N THR A 300 18.96 -8.22 -30.79
CA THR A 300 20.31 -8.78 -30.74
C THR A 300 20.40 -9.78 -29.58
N GLN A 301 21.45 -10.59 -29.57
CA GLN A 301 21.71 -11.62 -28.56
C GLN A 301 21.74 -11.08 -27.11
N ASN A 302 21.86 -9.75 -26.94
CA ASN A 302 21.97 -9.05 -25.66
C ASN A 302 20.78 -8.12 -25.36
N THR A 303 19.60 -8.31 -25.96
CA THR A 303 18.42 -7.64 -25.41
C THR A 303 18.13 -8.23 -24.03
N SER A 304 18.15 -7.39 -23.00
CA SER A 304 17.89 -7.68 -21.57
C SER A 304 16.46 -8.18 -21.25
N ILE A 305 15.83 -8.88 -22.20
CA ILE A 305 14.48 -9.45 -22.16
C ILE A 305 14.55 -10.87 -22.75
N PRO A 306 14.07 -11.90 -22.03
CA PRO A 306 14.09 -13.29 -22.51
C PRO A 306 12.95 -13.55 -23.51
N THR A 307 13.01 -12.93 -24.69
CA THR A 307 11.92 -12.92 -25.69
C THR A 307 11.44 -14.31 -26.07
N CYS A 308 12.34 -15.27 -26.34
CA CYS A 308 11.96 -16.65 -26.68
C CYS A 308 11.17 -17.31 -25.53
N GLY A 309 11.67 -17.17 -24.29
CA GLY A 309 11.02 -17.71 -23.11
C GLY A 309 9.64 -17.11 -22.86
N LEU A 310 9.48 -15.81 -23.05
CA LEU A 310 8.18 -15.13 -22.95
C LEU A 310 7.19 -15.60 -24.01
N VAL A 311 7.64 -15.75 -25.25
CA VAL A 311 6.82 -16.25 -26.35
C VAL A 311 6.37 -17.69 -26.09
N GLU A 312 7.26 -18.57 -25.64
CA GLU A 312 6.92 -19.95 -25.28
C GLU A 312 5.95 -20.02 -24.10
N PHE A 313 6.18 -19.21 -23.06
CA PHE A 313 5.33 -19.16 -21.88
C PHE A 313 3.91 -18.68 -22.21
N LEU A 314 3.78 -17.64 -23.05
CA LEU A 314 2.47 -17.14 -23.49
C LEU A 314 1.75 -18.13 -24.41
N SER A 315 2.50 -18.88 -25.25
CA SER A 315 1.95 -19.88 -26.17
C SER A 315 1.27 -21.08 -25.48
N ARG A 316 1.45 -21.26 -24.16
CA ARG A 316 0.81 -22.35 -23.40
C ARG A 316 -0.70 -22.18 -23.24
N ASP A 317 -1.23 -20.99 -23.50
CA ASP A 317 -2.65 -20.68 -23.43
C ASP A 317 -3.17 -20.42 -24.85
N SER A 318 -3.93 -21.36 -25.38
CA SER A 318 -4.49 -21.30 -26.73
C SER A 318 -5.71 -20.38 -26.86
N ASN A 319 -6.19 -19.79 -25.76
CA ASN A 319 -7.41 -18.98 -25.77
C ASN A 319 -7.14 -17.48 -25.88
N ASP A 320 -5.87 -17.04 -25.95
CA ASP A 320 -5.49 -15.63 -26.05
C ASP A 320 -5.06 -15.24 -27.47
N ARG A 321 -6.04 -14.89 -28.30
CA ARG A 321 -5.84 -14.43 -29.69
C ARG A 321 -4.88 -13.23 -29.79
N ALA A 322 -4.87 -12.34 -28.81
CA ALA A 322 -3.98 -11.18 -28.82
C ALA A 322 -2.52 -11.60 -28.62
N SER A 323 -2.26 -12.55 -27.72
CA SER A 323 -0.95 -13.19 -27.58
C SER A 323 -0.53 -13.87 -28.88
N GLU A 324 -1.40 -14.65 -29.52
CA GLU A 324 -1.08 -15.38 -30.76
C GLU A 324 -0.61 -14.44 -31.89
N VAL A 325 -1.36 -13.35 -32.11
CA VAL A 325 -1.02 -12.35 -33.14
C VAL A 325 0.32 -11.68 -32.84
N LEU A 326 0.54 -11.24 -31.59
CA LEU A 326 1.79 -10.63 -31.16
C LEU A 326 2.98 -11.59 -31.32
N ILE A 327 2.79 -12.85 -30.91
CA ILE A 327 3.79 -13.92 -31.04
C ILE A 327 4.14 -14.16 -32.51
N GLY A 328 3.14 -14.19 -33.40
CA GLY A 328 3.37 -14.34 -34.84
C GLY A 328 4.24 -13.21 -35.41
N HIS A 329 3.92 -11.96 -35.06
CA HIS A 329 4.70 -10.80 -35.50
C HIS A 329 6.14 -10.82 -34.96
N ILE A 330 6.34 -11.20 -33.69
CA ILE A 330 7.66 -11.30 -33.08
C ILE A 330 8.48 -12.43 -33.69
N LYS A 331 7.90 -13.63 -33.87
CA LYS A 331 8.58 -14.78 -34.49
C LYS A 331 9.04 -14.45 -35.92
N ASN A 332 8.19 -13.77 -36.69
CA ASN A 332 8.55 -13.30 -38.03
C ASN A 332 9.73 -12.32 -37.98
N LYS A 333 9.71 -11.37 -37.03
CA LYS A 333 10.78 -10.38 -36.87
C LYS A 333 12.09 -10.98 -36.36
N MET A 334 12.03 -12.03 -35.54
CA MET A 334 13.21 -12.73 -35.04
C MET A 334 13.88 -13.61 -36.11
N ASN A 335 13.29 -13.81 -37.29
CA ASN A 335 13.85 -14.64 -38.36
C ASN A 335 14.32 -16.04 -37.87
N LYS A 336 13.57 -16.65 -36.95
CA LYS A 336 13.90 -17.94 -36.29
C LYS A 336 15.17 -17.95 -35.44
N GLN A 337 15.75 -16.80 -35.12
CA GLN A 337 16.85 -16.72 -34.15
C GLN A 337 16.32 -17.05 -32.75
N SER A 338 17.07 -17.87 -32.01
CA SER A 338 16.78 -18.18 -30.61
C SER A 338 17.95 -17.73 -29.73
N PHE A 339 17.62 -16.99 -28.68
CA PHE A 339 18.58 -16.52 -27.70
C PHE A 339 18.20 -17.10 -26.34
N SER A 340 19.02 -18.05 -25.86
CA SER A 340 18.84 -18.64 -24.54
C SER A 340 19.53 -17.79 -23.49
N GLU A 341 18.82 -17.50 -22.41
CA GLU A 341 19.41 -16.94 -21.21
C GLU A 341 20.35 -17.97 -20.56
N ARG A 342 21.53 -17.55 -20.11
CA ARG A 342 22.54 -18.42 -19.50
C ARG A 342 22.87 -18.00 -18.08
N CYS A 343 23.17 -18.99 -17.25
CA CYS A 343 23.61 -18.79 -15.88
C CYS A 343 25.02 -18.17 -15.85
N SER A 344 25.19 -17.07 -15.13
CA SER A 344 26.46 -16.36 -14.97
C SER A 344 27.53 -17.23 -14.29
N LEU A 345 27.13 -18.14 -13.41
CA LEU A 345 28.03 -19.00 -12.64
C LEU A 345 28.51 -20.24 -13.42
N CYS A 346 27.62 -20.90 -14.18
CA CYS A 346 27.95 -22.18 -14.83
C CYS A 346 27.65 -22.23 -16.33
N GLN A 347 27.19 -21.15 -16.93
CA GLN A 347 26.89 -21.01 -18.37
C GLN A 347 25.81 -21.94 -18.94
N GLU A 348 25.21 -22.79 -18.09
CA GLU A 348 24.04 -23.59 -18.41
C GLU A 348 22.83 -22.71 -18.75
N VAL A 349 21.95 -23.25 -19.60
CA VAL A 349 20.72 -22.55 -20.01
C VAL A 349 19.80 -22.36 -18.80
N LEU A 350 19.25 -21.15 -18.68
CA LEU A 350 18.19 -20.80 -17.74
C LEU A 350 16.84 -20.92 -18.44
N PRO A 351 16.08 -22.01 -18.20
CA PRO A 351 14.77 -22.18 -18.81
C PRO A 351 13.78 -21.12 -18.31
N PHE A 352 12.83 -20.75 -19.18
CA PHE A 352 11.70 -19.91 -18.81
C PHE A 352 10.51 -20.79 -18.42
N SER A 353 10.61 -21.45 -17.25
CA SER A 353 9.53 -22.28 -16.70
C SER A 353 8.57 -21.49 -15.82
N ASP A 354 9.10 -20.52 -15.08
CA ASP A 354 8.39 -19.64 -14.15
C ASP A 354 8.79 -18.18 -14.41
N HIS A 355 7.84 -17.26 -14.19
CA HIS A 355 8.01 -15.83 -14.31
C HIS A 355 8.63 -15.19 -13.06
N LYS A 356 8.62 -15.88 -11.91
CA LYS A 356 9.21 -15.38 -10.65
C LYS A 356 10.68 -15.74 -10.48
N GLN A 357 11.10 -16.91 -10.97
CA GLN A 357 12.46 -17.41 -10.81
C GLN A 357 12.91 -18.29 -11.98
N ALA A 358 14.21 -18.53 -12.06
CA ALA A 358 14.86 -19.41 -13.01
C ALA A 358 15.90 -20.26 -12.30
N THR A 359 15.89 -21.56 -12.55
CA THR A 359 16.87 -22.50 -11.99
C THR A 359 17.62 -23.18 -13.11
N CYS A 360 18.96 -23.12 -13.11
CA CYS A 360 19.76 -23.84 -14.09
C CYS A 360 19.84 -25.33 -13.76
N LYS A 361 20.32 -26.15 -14.71
CA LYS A 361 20.48 -27.61 -14.50
C LYS A 361 21.37 -27.97 -13.30
N ASN A 362 22.31 -27.10 -12.94
CA ASN A 362 23.23 -27.31 -11.81
C ASN A 362 22.66 -26.77 -10.47
N GLY A 363 21.40 -26.32 -10.44
CA GLY A 363 20.72 -25.91 -9.21
C GLY A 363 20.87 -24.44 -8.81
N HIS A 364 21.60 -23.61 -9.56
CA HIS A 364 21.65 -22.17 -9.30
C HIS A 364 20.28 -21.53 -9.58
N MET A 365 19.70 -20.88 -8.58
CA MET A 365 18.40 -20.21 -8.65
C MET A 365 18.57 -18.70 -8.70
N TRP A 366 17.84 -18.06 -9.61
CA TRP A 366 17.82 -16.62 -9.79
C TRP A 366 16.39 -16.11 -9.79
N LEU A 367 16.14 -15.03 -9.06
CA LEU A 367 14.86 -14.32 -9.16
C LEU A 367 14.79 -13.58 -10.51
N ARG A 368 13.59 -13.53 -11.10
CA ARG A 368 13.34 -12.80 -12.34
C ARG A 368 12.88 -11.38 -12.04
N CYS A 369 13.32 -10.45 -12.88
CA CYS A 369 12.86 -9.07 -12.87
C CYS A 369 11.36 -9.03 -13.14
N VAL A 370 10.57 -8.46 -12.23
CA VAL A 370 9.10 -8.37 -12.37
C VAL A 370 8.65 -7.48 -13.55
N LEU A 371 9.58 -6.70 -14.12
CA LEU A 371 9.33 -5.76 -15.23
C LEU A 371 9.79 -6.31 -16.58
N SER A 372 10.97 -6.94 -16.65
CA SER A 372 11.57 -7.44 -17.90
C SER A 372 11.63 -8.96 -18.00
N TYR A 373 11.36 -9.67 -16.90
CA TYR A 373 11.43 -11.13 -16.75
C TYR A 373 12.82 -11.75 -16.91
N GLN A 374 13.85 -10.96 -17.18
CA GLN A 374 15.23 -11.43 -17.18
C GLN A 374 15.63 -11.89 -15.76
N ALA A 375 16.41 -12.96 -15.67
CA ALA A 375 17.01 -13.39 -14.42
C ALA A 375 17.97 -12.31 -13.89
N CYS A 376 17.75 -11.88 -12.64
CA CYS A 376 18.60 -10.94 -11.96
C CYS A 376 19.83 -11.68 -11.41
N GLN A 377 20.89 -11.71 -12.20
CA GLN A 377 22.11 -12.45 -11.88
C GLN A 377 23.23 -11.57 -11.27
N LYS A 378 22.93 -10.29 -11.02
CA LYS A 378 23.84 -9.34 -10.33
C LYS A 378 23.42 -9.18 -8.88
N LEU A 379 24.39 -8.84 -8.01
CA LEU A 379 24.15 -8.58 -6.58
C LEU A 379 23.28 -7.34 -6.33
N THR A 380 23.29 -6.37 -7.26
CA THR A 380 22.50 -5.15 -7.17
C THR A 380 21.22 -5.25 -8.00
N PHE A 381 20.08 -5.03 -7.35
CA PHE A 381 18.75 -4.98 -7.96
C PHE A 381 17.89 -3.98 -7.19
N ARG A 382 16.79 -3.55 -7.79
CA ARG A 382 15.78 -2.70 -7.13
C ARG A 382 14.70 -3.59 -6.54
N ARG A 383 14.19 -3.24 -5.36
CA ARG A 383 13.14 -3.98 -4.65
C ARG A 383 11.84 -3.18 -4.61
N CYS A 384 10.72 -3.85 -4.79
CA CYS A 384 9.41 -3.25 -4.62
C CYS A 384 9.23 -2.82 -3.17
N LEU A 385 8.79 -1.58 -2.96
CA LEU A 385 8.55 -1.03 -1.63
C LEU A 385 7.55 -1.85 -0.79
N LEU A 386 6.57 -2.52 -1.42
CA LEU A 386 5.46 -3.18 -0.72
C LEU A 386 5.44 -4.72 -0.81
N LEU A 387 5.91 -5.34 -1.90
CA LEU A 387 5.66 -6.76 -2.19
C LEU A 387 6.92 -7.63 -2.31
N ASP A 388 8.11 -7.08 -2.01
CA ASP A 388 9.41 -7.78 -2.12
C ASP A 388 9.70 -8.40 -3.51
N THR A 389 9.01 -7.95 -4.56
CA THR A 389 9.41 -8.31 -5.92
C THR A 389 10.65 -7.52 -6.30
N ILE A 390 11.45 -8.07 -7.20
CA ILE A 390 12.69 -7.43 -7.64
C ILE A 390 12.59 -6.96 -9.09
N SER A 391 13.40 -5.97 -9.43
CA SER A 391 13.66 -5.58 -10.81
C SER A 391 15.14 -5.37 -11.03
N ARG A 392 15.61 -5.66 -12.24
CA ARG A 392 17.01 -5.44 -12.61
C ARG A 392 17.31 -3.94 -12.62
N LEU A 393 18.50 -3.57 -12.15
CA LEU A 393 18.99 -2.21 -12.28
C LEU A 393 19.29 -1.90 -13.77
N PRO A 394 18.88 -0.74 -14.30
CA PRO A 394 19.28 -0.32 -15.64
C PRO A 394 20.79 -0.14 -15.75
N GLU A 395 21.38 -0.62 -16.83
CA GLU A 395 22.81 -0.54 -17.12
C GLU A 395 23.09 0.58 -18.15
N PRO A 396 24.30 1.19 -18.12
CA PRO A 396 24.70 2.21 -19.11
C PRO A 396 24.64 1.72 -20.56
N GLU A 397 24.81 0.42 -20.78
CA GLU A 397 24.77 -0.22 -22.09
C GLU A 397 23.33 -0.51 -22.54
N ASP A 398 22.34 -0.43 -21.64
CA ASP A 398 20.96 -0.72 -22.01
C ASP A 398 20.42 0.34 -22.98
N PRO A 399 19.71 -0.08 -24.04
CA PRO A 399 18.91 0.82 -24.86
C PRO A 399 17.91 1.63 -24.02
N GLU A 400 17.63 2.86 -24.45
CA GLU A 400 16.74 3.78 -23.72
C GLU A 400 15.35 3.18 -23.45
N TRP A 401 14.82 2.41 -24.39
CA TRP A 401 13.53 1.74 -24.24
C TRP A 401 13.55 0.64 -23.16
N ILE A 402 14.68 -0.07 -22.97
CA ILE A 402 14.84 -1.04 -21.87
C ILE A 402 14.89 -0.31 -20.55
N ARG A 403 15.65 0.80 -20.46
CA ARG A 403 15.68 1.63 -19.24
C ARG A 403 14.29 2.11 -18.87
N LYS A 404 13.49 2.56 -19.83
CA LYS A 404 12.09 2.94 -19.62
C LYS A 404 11.25 1.81 -19.03
N VAL A 405 11.39 0.57 -19.52
CA VAL A 405 10.71 -0.60 -18.94
C VAL A 405 11.17 -0.84 -17.50
N LEU A 406 12.48 -0.82 -17.25
CA LEU A 406 13.07 -1.10 -15.93
C LEU A 406 12.81 0.00 -14.90
N LEU A 407 12.53 1.23 -15.34
CA LEU A 407 12.16 2.37 -14.47
C LEU A 407 10.67 2.36 -14.08
N GLY A 408 9.87 1.44 -14.63
CA GLY A 408 8.46 1.30 -14.30
C GLY A 408 8.18 0.93 -12.84
N PRO A 409 6.94 1.14 -12.37
CA PRO A 409 6.51 0.68 -11.04
C PRO A 409 6.28 -0.83 -11.03
N CYS A 410 6.19 -1.41 -9.83
CA CYS A 410 5.85 -2.82 -9.64
C CYS A 410 4.53 -3.17 -10.34
N THR A 411 4.57 -4.19 -11.19
CA THR A 411 3.42 -4.63 -11.99
C THR A 411 2.27 -5.20 -11.17
N LEU A 412 2.53 -5.60 -9.92
CA LEU A 412 1.56 -6.20 -9.00
C LEU A 412 0.88 -5.20 -8.05
N CYS A 413 1.49 -4.03 -7.77
CA CYS A 413 0.95 -3.09 -6.77
C CYS A 413 1.20 -1.60 -7.07
N ASP A 414 1.73 -1.25 -8.24
CA ASP A 414 2.05 0.12 -8.66
C ASP A 414 3.09 0.86 -7.78
N SER A 415 3.70 0.16 -6.83
CA SER A 415 4.71 0.75 -5.94
C SER A 415 6.02 1.02 -6.67
N PRO A 416 6.76 2.06 -6.26
CA PRO A 416 8.09 2.29 -6.80
C PRO A 416 9.01 1.11 -6.48
N MET A 417 9.88 0.80 -7.43
CA MET A 417 11.03 -0.08 -7.20
C MET A 417 12.18 0.81 -6.67
N ILE A 418 12.80 0.47 -5.56
CA ILE A 418 13.88 1.26 -4.94
C ILE A 418 15.21 0.52 -4.97
#